data_AF-A0A661WCE5-F1
#
_entry.id   AF-A0A661WCE5-F1
#
_cell.length_a   1.000
_cell.length_b   1.000
_cell.length_c   1.000
_cell.angle_alpha   90.00
_cell.angle_beta   90.00
_cell.angle_gamma   90.00
#
_symmetry.space_group_name_H-M   'P 1'
#
loop_
_entity.id
_entity.type
_entity.pdbx_description
1 polymer ?
#
loop_
_entity_poly.entity_id
_entity_poly.type
_entity_poly.pdbx_seq_one_letter_code
_entity_poly.pdbx_strand_id
1 'polypeptide(L)'
;MKMPLYNETFLVEGPAGSMRIDKNDKVGVKLAMLFENQCLGVRATDAAKKYGCSRPYFYKIKNAFEAGGSEALREKKKGPSKNYKRTEIIVNQIIRLRFLDPDASASVITQKLKQMGFEISTRSVERTITEYGIQKKTTFVKPAKEITGS
;
A
#
# COMPACT_ATOMS: atom_id res chain seq x y z
N MET A 1 8.55 -35.58 -8.05
CA MET A 1 9.59 -34.68 -8.59
C MET A 1 8.97 -33.29 -8.73
N LYS A 2 9.10 -32.41 -7.72
CA LYS A 2 8.61 -31.02 -7.81
C LYS A 2 9.62 -30.23 -8.64
N MET A 3 9.21 -29.74 -9.82
CA MET A 3 9.99 -28.76 -10.56
C MET A 3 10.14 -27.51 -9.69
N PRO A 4 11.34 -26.96 -9.48
CA PRO A 4 11.49 -25.71 -8.76
C PRO A 4 10.75 -24.63 -9.55
N LEU A 5 9.91 -23.85 -8.85
CA LEU A 5 9.37 -22.61 -9.37
C LEU A 5 10.55 -21.79 -9.89
N TYR A 6 10.59 -21.51 -11.20
CA TYR A 6 11.59 -20.62 -11.77
C TYR A 6 11.38 -19.24 -11.14
N ASN A 7 12.16 -18.91 -10.13
CA ASN A 7 12.24 -17.54 -9.65
C ASN A 7 12.82 -16.73 -10.81
N GLU A 8 12.03 -15.82 -11.35
CA GLU A 8 12.52 -14.87 -12.34
C GLU A 8 13.69 -14.08 -11.73
N THR A 9 14.80 -13.98 -12.47
CA THR A 9 16.00 -13.27 -12.01
C THR A 9 16.32 -12.09 -12.93
N PHE A 10 16.87 -11.02 -12.37
CA PHE A 10 17.57 -10.00 -13.17
C PHE A 10 19.02 -10.44 -13.40
N LEU A 11 19.47 -10.33 -14.64
CA LEU A 11 20.86 -10.55 -15.02
C LEU A 11 21.56 -9.18 -15.11
N VAL A 12 22.62 -9.03 -14.32
CA VAL A 12 23.54 -7.90 -14.39
C VAL A 12 24.83 -8.40 -15.03
N GLU A 13 25.24 -7.81 -16.13
CA GLU A 13 26.45 -8.20 -16.86
C GLU A 13 27.48 -7.08 -16.76
N GLY A 14 28.73 -7.45 -16.55
CA GLY A 14 29.88 -6.56 -16.57
C GLY A 14 31.04 -7.18 -17.36
N PRO A 15 32.15 -6.45 -17.52
CA PRO A 15 33.27 -6.89 -18.36
C PRO A 15 33.87 -8.23 -17.95
N ALA A 16 33.80 -8.59 -16.67
CA ALA A 16 34.39 -9.81 -16.10
C ALA A 16 33.40 -10.98 -15.96
N GLY A 17 32.10 -10.78 -16.21
CA GLY A 17 31.10 -11.83 -16.04
C GLY A 17 29.71 -11.30 -15.71
N SER A 18 28.86 -12.17 -15.17
CA SER A 18 27.46 -11.85 -14.89
C SER A 18 27.00 -12.35 -13.53
N MET A 19 26.01 -11.65 -12.97
CA MET A 19 25.40 -11.95 -11.68
C MET A 19 23.88 -12.03 -11.84
N ARG A 20 23.27 -13.06 -11.25
CA ARG A 20 21.82 -13.24 -11.21
C ARG A 20 21.29 -12.76 -9.86
N ILE A 21 20.28 -11.89 -9.89
CA ILE A 21 19.58 -11.40 -8.71
C ILE A 21 18.14 -11.88 -8.74
N ASP A 22 17.69 -12.50 -7.66
CA ASP A 22 16.29 -12.92 -7.49
C ASP A 22 15.35 -11.70 -7.45
N LYS A 23 14.26 -11.71 -8.24
CA LYS A 23 13.27 -10.61 -8.24
C LYS A 23 12.55 -10.39 -6.90
N ASN A 24 12.58 -11.39 -6.02
CA ASN A 24 12.05 -11.30 -4.67
C ASN A 24 13.01 -10.58 -3.72
N ASP A 25 14.31 -10.53 -4.03
CA ASP A 25 15.26 -9.72 -3.28
C ASP A 25 15.13 -8.24 -3.67
N LYS A 26 14.25 -7.53 -2.96
CA LYS A 26 13.98 -6.11 -3.21
C LYS A 26 15.22 -5.23 -3.03
N VAL A 27 16.16 -5.61 -2.18
CA VAL A 27 17.39 -4.83 -1.97
C VAL A 27 18.34 -5.08 -3.13
N GLY A 28 18.57 -6.36 -3.48
CA GLY A 28 19.39 -6.74 -4.63
C GLY A 28 18.91 -6.10 -5.93
N VAL A 29 17.60 -6.14 -6.19
CA VAL A 29 16.97 -5.54 -7.39
C VAL A 29 17.26 -4.03 -7.46
N LYS A 30 17.15 -3.30 -6.34
CA LYS A 30 17.43 -1.86 -6.28
C LYS A 30 18.92 -1.58 -6.50
N LEU A 31 19.80 -2.40 -5.92
CA LEU A 31 21.25 -2.26 -6.11
C LEU A 31 21.66 -2.49 -7.57
N ALA A 32 21.16 -3.55 -8.21
CA ALA A 32 21.42 -3.81 -9.62
C ALA A 32 20.97 -2.65 -10.51
N MET A 33 19.79 -2.10 -10.27
CA MET A 33 19.31 -0.92 -11.00
C MET A 33 20.26 0.28 -10.85
N LEU A 34 20.79 0.52 -9.65
CA LEU A 34 21.76 1.60 -9.41
C LEU A 34 23.10 1.31 -10.10
N PHE A 35 23.62 0.08 -10.01
CA PHE A 35 24.88 -0.29 -10.65
C PHE A 35 24.81 -0.21 -12.17
N GLU A 36 23.70 -0.64 -12.79
CA GLU A 36 23.55 -0.48 -14.23
C GLU A 36 23.57 0.99 -14.66
N ASN A 37 22.95 1.87 -13.88
CA ASN A 37 22.98 3.30 -14.18
C ASN A 37 24.35 3.94 -13.92
N GLN A 38 24.99 3.63 -12.80
CA GLN A 38 26.20 4.31 -12.33
C GLN A 38 27.49 3.72 -12.91
N CYS A 39 27.52 2.40 -13.15
CA CYS A 39 28.72 1.68 -13.56
C CYS A 39 28.69 1.22 -15.02
N LEU A 40 27.49 1.02 -15.60
CA LEU A 40 27.34 0.55 -16.99
C LEU A 40 26.80 1.65 -17.95
N GLY A 41 26.61 2.87 -17.46
CA GLY A 41 26.21 4.03 -18.27
C GLY A 41 24.75 4.00 -18.77
N VAL A 42 23.92 3.08 -18.28
CA VAL A 42 22.49 3.02 -18.64
C VAL A 42 21.79 4.29 -18.16
N ARG A 43 20.95 4.93 -18.97
CA ARG A 43 20.23 6.14 -18.53
C ARG A 43 19.25 5.80 -17.40
N ALA A 44 19.08 6.71 -16.46
CA ALA A 44 18.18 6.52 -15.31
C ALA A 44 16.74 6.16 -15.72
N THR A 45 16.24 6.68 -16.85
CA THR A 45 14.93 6.31 -17.41
C THR A 45 14.85 4.84 -17.81
N ASP A 46 15.92 4.34 -18.42
CA ASP A 46 15.96 3.02 -19.04
C ASP A 46 16.18 1.96 -17.96
N ALA A 47 17.06 2.26 -16.99
CA ALA A 47 17.21 1.48 -15.77
C ALA A 47 15.87 1.42 -15.00
N ALA A 48 15.23 2.56 -14.73
CA ALA A 48 13.95 2.55 -14.03
C ALA A 48 12.89 1.68 -14.74
N LYS A 49 12.80 1.80 -16.08
CA LYS A 49 11.88 0.99 -16.90
C LYS A 49 12.22 -0.51 -16.83
N LYS A 50 13.49 -0.89 -16.99
CA LYS A 50 13.96 -2.29 -16.94
C LYS A 50 13.61 -2.96 -15.61
N TYR A 51 13.73 -2.21 -14.52
CA TYR A 51 13.47 -2.69 -13.16
C TYR A 51 12.03 -2.44 -12.68
N GLY A 52 11.12 -2.02 -13.57
CA GLY A 52 9.69 -1.91 -13.30
C GLY A 52 9.30 -0.76 -12.38
N CYS A 53 10.06 0.35 -12.38
CA CYS A 53 9.79 1.52 -11.54
C CYS A 53 9.80 2.84 -12.33
N SER A 54 9.36 3.91 -11.68
CA SER A 54 9.32 5.24 -12.28
C SER A 54 10.64 5.99 -12.08
N ARG A 55 10.94 6.91 -13.00
CA ARG A 55 12.13 7.78 -12.90
C ARG A 55 12.21 8.56 -11.57
N PRO A 56 11.13 9.15 -11.02
CA PRO A 56 11.21 9.81 -9.71
C PRO A 56 11.54 8.84 -8.58
N TYR A 57 11.01 7.61 -8.65
CA TYR A 57 11.32 6.57 -7.66
C TYR A 57 12.79 6.16 -7.73
N PHE A 58 13.37 6.06 -8.93
CA PHE A 58 14.81 5.82 -9.10
C PHE A 58 15.66 6.82 -8.31
N TYR A 59 15.42 8.13 -8.46
CA TYR A 59 16.20 9.14 -7.72
C TYR A 59 15.98 9.07 -6.22
N LYS A 60 14.76 8.75 -5.78
CA LYS A 60 14.49 8.49 -4.36
C LYS A 60 15.34 7.33 -3.81
N ILE A 61 15.44 6.24 -4.57
CA ILE A 61 16.25 5.07 -4.22
C ILE A 61 17.74 5.43 -4.22
N LYS A 62 18.24 6.13 -5.24
CA LYS A 62 19.64 6.58 -5.33
C LYS A 62 20.02 7.44 -4.11
N ASN A 63 19.23 8.47 -3.82
CA ASN A 63 19.49 9.37 -2.70
C ASN A 63 19.42 8.63 -1.35
N ALA A 64 18.48 7.69 -1.20
CA ALA A 64 18.39 6.87 0.01
C ALA A 64 19.63 5.99 0.19
N PHE A 65 20.12 5.37 -0.89
CA PHE A 65 21.33 4.56 -0.88
C PHE A 65 22.58 5.40 -0.55
N GLU A 66 22.71 6.59 -1.13
CA GLU A 66 23.82 7.51 -0.84
C GLU A 66 23.82 7.98 0.62
N ALA A 67 22.64 8.16 1.21
CA ALA A 67 22.51 8.61 2.60
C ALA A 67 22.66 7.50 3.65
N GLY A 68 22.32 6.24 3.33
CA GLY A 68 22.23 5.18 4.34
C GLY A 68 22.50 3.77 3.84
N GLY A 69 23.16 3.64 2.69
CA GLY A 69 23.58 2.36 2.12
C GLY A 69 22.44 1.40 1.80
N SER A 70 22.75 0.11 1.78
CA SER A 70 21.78 -0.96 1.48
C SER A 70 20.65 -1.04 2.52
N GLU A 71 20.89 -0.68 3.77
CA GLU A 71 19.85 -0.68 4.80
C GLU A 71 18.77 0.39 4.53
N ALA A 72 19.12 1.52 3.93
CA ALA A 72 18.15 2.51 3.48
C ALA A 72 17.26 2.01 2.31
N LEU A 73 17.70 0.95 1.60
CA LEU A 73 16.92 0.30 0.54
C LEU A 73 15.94 -0.74 1.06
N ARG A 74 16.09 -1.19 2.31
CA ARG A 74 15.20 -2.15 2.94
C ARG A 74 13.79 -1.55 3.06
N GLU A 75 12.78 -2.35 2.80
CA GLU A 75 11.39 -1.91 2.97
C GLU A 75 11.12 -1.69 4.46
N LYS A 76 11.04 -0.44 4.89
CA LYS A 76 10.48 -0.12 6.20
C LYS A 76 8.99 -0.45 6.15
N LYS A 77 8.49 -1.14 7.18
CA LYS A 77 7.04 -1.34 7.37
C LYS A 77 6.37 0.02 7.22
N LYS A 78 5.61 0.22 6.14
CA LYS A 78 4.83 1.44 5.97
C LYS A 78 3.90 1.50 7.17
N GLY A 79 4.14 2.48 8.06
CA GLY A 79 3.12 2.87 9.04
C GLY A 79 1.79 3.09 8.31
N PRO A 80 0.64 2.91 8.98
CA PRO A 80 -0.66 2.86 8.32
C PRO A 80 -0.80 3.99 7.29
N SER A 81 -0.79 3.58 6.01
CA SER A 81 -0.88 4.50 4.88
C SER A 81 -2.32 4.95 4.75
N LYS A 82 -2.72 5.89 5.59
CA LYS A 82 -3.84 6.78 5.33
C LYS A 82 -3.85 7.87 6.37
N ASN A 83 -3.76 9.11 5.89
CA ASN A 83 -4.48 10.22 6.50
C ASN A 83 -5.97 9.86 6.43
N TYR A 84 -6.43 9.04 7.37
CA TYR A 84 -7.82 8.63 7.42
C TYR A 84 -8.58 9.85 7.93
N LYS A 85 -9.20 10.63 7.03
CA LYS A 85 -10.25 11.63 7.37
C LYS A 85 -11.48 11.00 8.05
N ARG A 86 -11.31 9.82 8.60
CA ARG A 86 -12.32 8.87 9.03
C ARG A 86 -11.80 8.20 10.30
N THR A 87 -11.02 8.92 11.12
CA THR A 87 -10.51 8.51 12.43
C THR A 87 -11.52 7.58 13.12
N GLU A 88 -11.07 6.52 13.81
CA GLU A 88 -11.96 5.52 14.45
C GLU A 88 -13.13 6.15 15.22
N ILE A 89 -12.90 7.33 15.80
CA ILE A 89 -13.91 8.22 16.39
C ILE A 89 -15.10 8.50 15.45
N ILE A 90 -14.85 8.92 14.20
CA ILE A 90 -15.88 9.21 13.19
C ILE A 90 -16.63 7.93 12.82
N VAL A 91 -15.93 6.81 12.66
CA VAL A 91 -16.56 5.50 12.38
C VAL A 91 -17.50 5.10 13.52
N ASN A 92 -17.02 5.17 14.76
CA ASN A 92 -17.81 4.86 15.95
C ASN A 92 -19.02 5.79 16.08
N GLN A 93 -18.87 7.07 15.74
CA GLN A 93 -19.99 8.02 15.79
C GLN A 93 -21.02 7.75 14.69
N ILE A 94 -20.60 7.35 13.48
CA ILE A 94 -21.51 6.90 12.41
C ILE A 94 -22.31 5.68 12.88
N ILE A 95 -21.63 4.67 13.46
CA ILE A 95 -22.26 3.45 13.95
C ILE A 95 -23.25 3.78 15.07
N ARG A 96 -22.85 4.61 16.05
CA ARG A 96 -23.71 5.04 17.16
C ARG A 96 -24.96 5.76 16.67
N LEU A 97 -24.82 6.73 15.76
CA LEU A 97 -25.95 7.48 15.22
C LEU A 97 -26.92 6.58 14.45
N ARG A 98 -26.39 5.61 13.69
CA ARG A 98 -27.21 4.62 12.98
C ARG A 98 -27.85 3.59 13.91
N PHE A 99 -27.21 3.27 15.03
CA PHE A 99 -27.79 2.38 16.03
C PHE A 99 -28.93 3.05 16.81
N LEU A 100 -28.76 4.31 17.19
CA LEU A 100 -29.80 5.10 17.88
C LEU A 100 -30.99 5.41 16.97
N ASP A 101 -30.74 5.54 15.67
CA ASP A 101 -31.77 5.80 14.67
C ASP A 101 -31.50 4.94 13.42
N PRO A 102 -32.02 3.70 13.38
CA PRO A 102 -31.87 2.78 12.25
C PRO A 102 -32.44 3.31 10.92
N ASP A 103 -33.32 4.31 11.01
CA ASP A 103 -34.05 4.88 9.90
C ASP A 103 -33.37 6.12 9.32
N ALA A 104 -32.42 6.71 10.06
CA ALA A 104 -31.63 7.83 9.61
C ALA A 104 -30.87 7.52 8.31
N SER A 105 -31.09 8.35 7.28
CA SER A 105 -30.34 8.27 6.03
C SER A 105 -28.87 8.66 6.23
N ALA A 106 -28.01 8.26 5.29
CA ALA A 106 -26.60 8.65 5.32
C ALA A 106 -26.42 10.17 5.25
N SER A 107 -27.31 10.90 4.58
CA SER A 107 -27.29 12.37 4.54
C SER A 107 -27.62 12.99 5.89
N VAL A 108 -28.59 12.45 6.63
CA VAL A 108 -28.94 12.90 7.99
C VAL A 108 -27.78 12.66 8.95
N ILE A 109 -27.14 11.48 8.90
CA ILE A 109 -25.96 11.17 9.72
C ILE A 109 -24.80 12.11 9.37
N THR A 110 -24.58 12.39 8.09
CA THR A 110 -23.55 13.34 7.63
C THR A 110 -23.80 14.75 8.18
N GLN A 111 -25.04 15.21 8.16
CA GLN A 111 -25.40 16.53 8.69
C GLN A 111 -25.16 16.62 10.20
N LYS A 112 -25.56 15.60 10.97
CA LYS A 112 -25.29 15.52 12.42
C LYS A 112 -23.79 15.54 12.72
N LEU A 113 -22.98 14.80 11.95
CA LEU A 113 -21.52 14.79 12.12
C LEU A 113 -20.89 16.15 11.81
N LYS A 114 -21.37 16.87 10.79
CA LYS A 114 -20.93 18.23 10.50
C LYS A 114 -21.29 19.21 11.62
N GLN A 115 -22.47 19.10 12.22
CA GLN A 115 -22.86 19.90 13.38
C GLN A 115 -21.98 19.63 14.60
N MET A 116 -21.45 18.40 14.74
CA MET A 116 -20.48 18.03 15.76
C MET A 116 -19.03 18.45 15.42
N GLY A 117 -18.79 19.12 14.29
CA GLY A 117 -17.47 19.60 13.87
C GLY A 117 -16.65 18.62 13.02
N PHE A 118 -17.23 17.50 12.56
CA PHE A 118 -16.53 16.55 11.69
C PHE A 118 -16.70 16.89 10.21
N GLU A 119 -15.59 17.06 9.50
CA GLU A 119 -15.58 17.21 8.04
C GLU A 119 -15.60 15.85 7.32
N ILE A 120 -16.81 15.36 7.03
CA ILE A 120 -17.02 14.10 6.31
C ILE A 120 -17.99 14.25 5.14
N SER A 121 -17.74 13.50 4.06
CA SER A 121 -18.64 13.41 2.91
C SER A 121 -19.69 12.31 3.08
N THR A 122 -20.86 12.50 2.48
CA THR A 122 -21.95 11.51 2.50
C THR A 122 -21.49 10.14 1.99
N ARG A 123 -20.69 10.11 0.90
CA ARG A 123 -20.10 8.89 0.36
C ARG A 123 -19.22 8.14 1.36
N SER A 124 -18.54 8.86 2.25
CA SER A 124 -17.75 8.24 3.31
C SER A 124 -18.65 7.61 4.39
N VAL A 125 -19.76 8.25 4.73
CA VAL A 125 -20.75 7.70 5.67
C VAL A 125 -21.43 6.45 5.09
N GLU A 126 -21.89 6.50 3.84
CA GLU A 126 -22.52 5.38 3.13
C GLU A 126 -21.61 4.15 3.09
N ARG A 127 -20.34 4.37 2.76
CA ARG A 127 -19.35 3.30 2.73
C ARG A 127 -19.12 2.72 4.12
N THR A 128 -19.17 3.51 5.20
CA THR A 128 -19.03 3.00 6.57
C THR A 128 -20.23 2.14 6.94
N ILE A 129 -21.45 2.62 6.67
CA ILE A 129 -22.68 1.87 6.93
C ILE A 129 -22.68 0.52 6.19
N THR A 130 -22.16 0.52 4.95
CA THR A 130 -22.04 -0.69 4.12
C THR A 130 -20.95 -1.64 4.62
N GLU A 131 -19.76 -1.12 4.95
CA GLU A 131 -18.63 -1.91 5.47
C GLU A 131 -18.96 -2.62 6.80
N TYR A 132 -19.79 -2.00 7.65
CA TYR A 132 -20.19 -2.53 8.94
C TYR A 132 -21.56 -3.24 8.93
N GLY A 133 -22.15 -3.49 7.75
CA GLY A 133 -23.37 -4.27 7.60
C GLY A 133 -24.63 -3.62 8.20
N ILE A 134 -24.65 -2.31 8.41
CA ILE A 134 -25.78 -1.59 9.04
C ILE A 134 -26.80 -1.16 7.97
N GLN A 135 -27.13 -2.06 7.05
CA GLN A 135 -28.05 -1.80 5.94
C GLN A 135 -29.47 -2.30 6.24
N LYS A 136 -30.48 -1.49 5.90
CA LYS A 136 -31.88 -1.94 5.79
C LYS A 136 -31.97 -2.82 4.54
N LYS A 137 -32.21 -4.12 4.74
CA LYS A 137 -32.42 -5.14 3.69
C LYS A 137 -31.19 -5.42 2.82
N THR A 138 -30.40 -6.42 3.21
CA THR A 138 -30.14 -7.68 2.49
C THR A 138 -28.98 -8.37 3.21
N THR A 139 -29.24 -9.55 3.75
CA THR A 139 -28.28 -10.36 4.49
C THR A 139 -27.17 -10.84 3.57
N PHE A 140 -26.00 -10.21 3.60
CA PHE A 140 -24.74 -10.85 3.24
C PHE A 140 -23.74 -10.58 4.35
N VAL A 141 -23.81 -11.42 5.38
CA VAL A 141 -22.76 -11.53 6.39
C VAL A 141 -21.51 -12.03 5.67
N LYS A 142 -20.49 -11.18 5.55
CA LYS A 142 -19.14 -11.66 5.26
C LYS A 142 -18.70 -12.47 6.49
N PRO A 143 -18.25 -13.73 6.34
CA PRO A 143 -17.78 -14.48 7.48
C PRO A 143 -16.59 -13.74 8.11
N ALA A 144 -16.59 -13.73 9.45
CA ALA A 144 -15.49 -13.20 10.24
C ALA A 144 -14.18 -13.84 9.77
N LYS A 145 -13.16 -13.02 9.54
CA LYS A 145 -11.83 -13.51 9.24
C LYS A 145 -11.32 -14.22 10.50
N GLU A 146 -11.26 -15.54 10.46
CA GLU A 146 -10.68 -16.35 11.52
C GLU A 146 -9.30 -15.81 11.88
N ILE A 147 -9.15 -15.46 13.15
CA ILE A 147 -7.86 -15.19 13.77
C ILE A 147 -7.28 -16.58 14.01
N THR A 148 -6.53 -17.12 13.05
CA THR A 148 -5.72 -18.31 13.30
C THR A 148 -4.57 -17.92 14.21
N GLY A 149 -4.79 -18.13 15.50
CA GLY A 149 -3.77 -18.11 16.53
C GLY A 149 -3.77 -19.45 17.25
N SER A 150 -2.86 -20.35 16.85
CA SER A 150 -2.09 -21.32 17.65
C SER A 150 -1.58 -22.43 16.73
#